data_AF-A0A9P0BEY8-F1
#
_entry.id   AF-A0A9P0BEY8-F1
#
_cell.length_a   1.000
_cell.length_b   1.000
_cell.length_c   1.000
_cell.angle_alpha   90.00
_cell.angle_beta   90.00
_cell.angle_gamma   90.00
#
_symmetry.space_group_name_H-M   'P 1'
#
loop_
_entity.id
_entity.type
_entity.pdbx_description
1 polymer ?
#
loop_
_entity_poly.entity_id
_entity_poly.type
_entity_poly.pdbx_seq_one_letter_code
_entity_poly.pdbx_strand_id
1 'polypeptide(L)'
;MNTIVEVLTWDVVAFKEKKGTSICAVPSLWVQKVGTKNYVYWPKSNVTKLRQIAGSVPEETWDNYECIIKKTQIKTYKEALIWESVLIEANTDEEPGTKDVNLSYIPQSRNTSTTTSNSASLGLTTLNLDELNNKINRVEQKCDNIIKDNAGIKEVLDNIEKLIRSQLQHHIEPEILDCTDFAIPNQVKKKSFSMLVGFLKSFTQIMEKVDCKWTITETEKFFKTKLLKFSVQREKVALAKMEKAKGLILNKENKENKEITENTEMTETTEMNENTEMTENNNITEIIINRLFSKAHN
;
A
#
# COMPACT_ATOMS: atom_id res chain seq x y z
N MET A 1 22.23 -31.12 -22.80
CA MET A 1 20.98 -30.46 -23.24
C MET A 1 20.86 -29.17 -22.45
N ASN A 2 20.96 -28.00 -23.10
CA ASN A 2 20.79 -26.71 -22.43
C ASN A 2 19.30 -26.45 -22.27
N THR A 3 18.80 -26.49 -21.03
CA THR A 3 17.44 -26.07 -20.72
C THR A 3 17.38 -24.56 -20.86
N ILE A 4 16.76 -24.07 -21.92
CA ILE A 4 16.49 -22.63 -22.08
C ILE A 4 15.44 -22.28 -21.03
N VAL A 5 15.85 -21.55 -20.00
CA VAL A 5 14.92 -21.00 -19.01
C VAL A 5 14.19 -19.85 -19.70
N GLU A 6 12.95 -20.09 -20.10
CA GLU A 6 12.11 -19.08 -20.73
C GLU A 6 11.81 -17.99 -19.70
N VAL A 7 12.29 -16.77 -19.97
CA VAL A 7 12.08 -15.63 -19.07
C VAL A 7 10.64 -15.17 -19.23
N LEU A 8 9.83 -15.39 -18.20
CA LEU A 8 8.43 -14.95 -18.20
C LEU A 8 8.36 -13.42 -18.08
N THR A 9 7.61 -12.80 -18.99
CA THR A 9 7.44 -11.34 -19.07
C THR A 9 5.97 -10.93 -18.94
N TRP A 10 5.75 -9.63 -18.78
CA TRP A 10 4.45 -8.98 -18.77
C TRP A 10 4.34 -7.96 -19.91
N ASP A 11 3.11 -7.75 -20.37
CA ASP A 11 2.73 -6.72 -21.31
C ASP A 11 1.64 -5.83 -20.69
N VAL A 12 1.55 -4.58 -21.12
CA VAL A 12 0.43 -3.70 -20.78
C VAL A 12 -0.44 -3.55 -22.02
N VAL A 13 -1.71 -3.96 -21.89
CA VAL A 13 -2.67 -4.01 -22.99
C VAL A 13 -3.86 -3.10 -22.70
N ALA A 14 -4.44 -2.53 -23.75
CA ALA A 14 -5.71 -1.82 -23.72
C ALA A 14 -6.75 -2.62 -24.51
N PHE A 15 -7.91 -2.89 -23.94
CA PHE A 15 -8.98 -3.66 -24.58
C PHE A 15 -10.36 -3.13 -24.19
N LYS A 16 -11.37 -3.41 -25.00
CA LYS A 16 -12.73 -2.89 -24.81
C LYS A 16 -13.61 -3.91 -24.09
N GLU A 17 -14.01 -3.58 -22.87
CA GLU A 17 -15.04 -4.30 -22.12
C GLU A 17 -16.44 -3.70 -22.36
N LYS A 18 -17.48 -4.38 -21.86
CA LYS A 18 -18.86 -3.88 -21.87
C LYS A 18 -19.01 -2.50 -21.19
N LYS A 19 -18.14 -2.19 -20.23
CA LYS A 19 -18.18 -0.94 -19.44
C LYS A 19 -17.27 0.17 -19.97
N GLY A 20 -16.47 -0.08 -21.00
CA GLY A 20 -15.52 0.88 -21.53
C GLY A 20 -14.17 0.25 -21.87
N THR A 21 -13.18 1.10 -22.16
CA THR A 21 -11.81 0.65 -22.41
C THR A 21 -11.08 0.44 -21.09
N SER A 22 -10.52 -0.75 -20.90
CA SER A 22 -9.67 -1.12 -19.76
C SER A 22 -8.21 -1.13 -20.20
N ILE A 23 -7.30 -0.67 -19.34
CA ILE A 23 -5.86 -0.82 -19.49
C ILE A 23 -5.34 -1.69 -18.35
N CYS A 24 -4.62 -2.76 -18.66
CA CYS A 24 -4.15 -3.71 -17.65
C CYS A 24 -2.78 -4.30 -18.01
N ALA A 25 -1.94 -4.49 -16.99
CA ALA A 25 -0.74 -5.33 -17.06
C ALA A 25 -1.10 -6.82 -16.98
N VAL A 26 -0.74 -7.61 -17.97
CA VAL A 26 -1.01 -9.06 -18.04
C VAL A 26 0.27 -9.83 -18.33
N PRO A 27 0.38 -11.12 -17.93
CA PRO A 27 1.45 -11.98 -18.41
C PRO A 27 1.46 -12.00 -19.95
N SER A 28 2.63 -11.96 -20.57
CA SER A 28 2.73 -11.96 -22.05
C SER A 28 2.10 -13.21 -22.68
N LEU A 29 2.06 -14.32 -21.94
CA LEU A 29 1.37 -15.56 -22.34
C LEU A 29 -0.14 -15.41 -22.52
N TRP A 30 -0.76 -14.35 -21.97
CA TRP A 30 -2.18 -14.07 -22.14
C TRP A 30 -2.48 -13.33 -23.44
N VAL A 31 -1.46 -12.92 -24.20
CA VAL A 31 -1.63 -12.17 -25.44
C VAL A 31 -1.35 -13.09 -26.62
N GLN A 32 -2.34 -13.26 -27.49
CA GLN A 32 -2.20 -14.05 -28.71
C GLN A 32 -2.36 -13.17 -29.94
N LYS A 33 -1.44 -13.32 -30.89
CA LYS A 33 -1.52 -12.69 -32.20
C LYS A 33 -2.23 -13.63 -33.18
N VAL A 34 -3.35 -13.18 -33.75
CA VAL A 34 -4.11 -13.91 -34.77
C VAL A 34 -4.18 -13.05 -36.03
N GLY A 35 -3.34 -13.37 -37.01
CA GLY A 35 -3.16 -12.55 -38.20
C GLY A 35 -2.54 -11.18 -37.88
N THR A 36 -3.29 -10.11 -38.16
CA THR A 36 -2.87 -8.72 -37.89
C THR A 36 -3.38 -8.18 -36.55
N LYS A 37 -4.23 -8.94 -35.86
CA LYS A 37 -4.88 -8.52 -34.61
C LYS A 37 -4.24 -9.20 -33.40
N ASN A 38 -4.30 -8.52 -32.25
CA ASN A 38 -3.92 -9.08 -30.97
C ASN A 38 -5.18 -9.31 -30.13
N TYR A 39 -5.19 -10.40 -29.37
CA TYR A 39 -6.25 -10.77 -28.45
C TYR A 39 -5.62 -10.99 -27.07
N VAL A 40 -6.32 -10.54 -26.03
CA VAL A 40 -5.99 -10.86 -24.64
C VAL A 40 -7.01 -11.86 -24.09
N TYR A 41 -6.51 -12.96 -23.52
CA TYR A 41 -7.33 -13.89 -22.75
C TYR A 41 -7.59 -13.32 -21.37
N TRP A 42 -8.84 -13.41 -20.91
CA TRP A 42 -9.27 -12.79 -19.67
C TRP A 42 -10.10 -13.76 -18.81
N PRO A 43 -9.63 -14.09 -17.59
CA PRO A 43 -10.35 -15.03 -16.73
C PRO A 43 -11.64 -14.43 -16.19
N LYS A 44 -12.68 -15.25 -16.06
CA LYS A 44 -13.99 -14.84 -15.50
C LYS A 44 -13.94 -14.57 -13.98
N SER A 45 -12.96 -15.15 -13.29
CA SER A 45 -12.78 -15.01 -11.84
C SER A 45 -11.29 -14.92 -11.47
N ASN A 46 -10.98 -14.44 -10.27
CA ASN A 46 -9.61 -14.41 -9.73
C ASN A 46 -8.56 -13.66 -10.58
N VAL A 47 -9.00 -12.76 -11.48
CA VAL A 47 -8.15 -11.96 -12.38
C VAL A 47 -6.94 -11.36 -11.65
N THR A 48 -7.18 -10.68 -10.51
CA THR A 48 -6.12 -10.01 -9.75
C THR A 48 -5.06 -10.96 -9.23
N LYS A 49 -5.41 -12.20 -8.87
CA LYS A 49 -4.45 -13.21 -8.40
C LYS A 49 -3.68 -13.80 -9.57
N LEU A 50 -4.38 -14.15 -10.65
CA LEU A 50 -3.78 -14.80 -11.82
C LEU A 50 -2.79 -13.86 -12.54
N ARG A 51 -3.10 -12.56 -12.63
CA ARG A 51 -2.19 -11.55 -13.22
C ARG A 51 -0.84 -11.44 -12.51
N GLN A 52 -0.77 -11.78 -11.22
CA GLN A 52 0.48 -11.77 -10.44
C GLN A 52 1.38 -12.97 -10.76
N ILE A 53 0.82 -14.03 -11.34
CA ILE A 53 1.51 -15.29 -11.62
C ILE A 53 1.96 -15.27 -13.08
N ALA A 54 3.26 -15.07 -13.30
CA ALA A 54 3.85 -14.96 -14.63
C ALA A 54 3.60 -16.20 -15.52
N GLY A 55 3.58 -17.38 -14.89
CA GLY A 55 3.35 -18.66 -15.56
C GLY A 55 1.88 -19.09 -15.61
N SER A 56 0.93 -18.19 -15.32
CA SER A 56 -0.49 -18.51 -15.49
C SER A 56 -0.81 -18.61 -16.98
N VAL A 57 -1.43 -19.72 -17.37
CA VAL A 57 -1.75 -20.04 -18.76
C VAL A 57 -3.25 -19.80 -18.99
N PRO A 58 -3.64 -19.21 -20.13
CA PRO A 58 -5.04 -19.10 -20.51
C PRO A 58 -5.74 -20.47 -20.58
N GLU A 59 -6.96 -20.53 -20.07
CA GLU A 59 -7.83 -21.70 -20.20
C GLU A 59 -8.88 -21.48 -21.30
N GLU A 60 -9.41 -22.56 -21.87
CA GLU A 60 -10.49 -22.50 -22.87
C GLU A 60 -11.75 -21.77 -22.37
N THR A 61 -11.94 -21.69 -21.06
CA THR A 61 -13.09 -21.04 -20.42
C THR A 61 -12.95 -19.51 -20.32
N TRP A 62 -11.76 -18.97 -20.56
CA TRP A 62 -11.47 -17.54 -20.47
C TRP A 62 -12.06 -16.81 -21.67
N ASP A 63 -12.51 -15.58 -21.44
CA ASP A 63 -13.03 -14.73 -22.51
C ASP A 63 -11.87 -14.15 -23.32
N ASN A 64 -12.12 -13.83 -24.59
CA ASN A 64 -11.13 -13.24 -25.48
C ASN A 64 -11.56 -11.85 -25.93
N TYR A 65 -10.67 -10.87 -25.75
CA TYR A 65 -10.90 -9.49 -26.14
C TYR A 65 -9.85 -9.04 -27.14
N GLU A 66 -10.28 -8.44 -28.25
CA GLU A 66 -9.35 -7.75 -29.15
C GLU A 66 -8.67 -6.61 -28.39
N CYS A 67 -7.35 -6.53 -28.47
CA CYS A 67 -6.54 -5.63 -27.66
C CYS A 67 -5.47 -4.90 -28.47
N ILE A 68 -5.04 -3.76 -27.93
CA ILE A 68 -3.91 -2.98 -28.40
C ILE A 68 -2.81 -3.10 -27.35
N ILE A 69 -1.64 -3.61 -27.75
CA ILE A 69 -0.49 -3.71 -26.88
C ILE A 69 0.17 -2.33 -26.77
N LYS A 70 0.24 -1.79 -25.55
CA LYS A 70 0.83 -0.46 -25.26
C LYS A 70 2.30 -0.57 -24.86
N LYS A 71 2.66 -1.63 -24.13
CA LYS A 71 4.04 -1.91 -23.71
C LYS A 71 4.27 -3.42 -23.66
N THR A 72 5.46 -3.87 -24.03
CA THR A 72 5.82 -5.30 -24.05
C THR A 72 7.09 -5.60 -23.27
N GLN A 73 7.33 -6.88 -22.99
CA GLN A 73 8.63 -7.41 -22.52
C GLN A 73 9.05 -6.81 -21.17
N ILE A 74 8.09 -6.56 -20.29
CA ILE A 74 8.33 -6.02 -18.95
C ILE A 74 8.75 -7.18 -18.05
N LYS A 75 9.89 -7.05 -17.37
CA LYS A 75 10.51 -8.17 -16.65
C LYS A 75 9.85 -8.49 -15.31
N THR A 76 9.15 -7.53 -14.71
CA THR A 76 8.56 -7.71 -13.38
C THR A 76 7.14 -7.18 -13.34
N TYR A 77 6.28 -7.88 -12.60
CA TYR A 77 4.90 -7.45 -12.37
C TYR A 77 4.81 -6.04 -11.77
N LYS A 78 5.73 -5.69 -10.85
CA LYS A 78 5.76 -4.38 -10.20
C LYS A 78 6.01 -3.25 -11.20
N GLU A 79 6.94 -3.43 -12.12
CA GLU A 79 7.20 -2.48 -13.19
C GLU A 79 6.00 -2.35 -14.14
N ALA A 80 5.34 -3.48 -14.45
CA ALA A 80 4.16 -3.49 -15.30
C ALA A 80 2.97 -2.71 -14.67
N LEU A 81 2.78 -2.79 -13.36
CA LEU A 81 1.77 -1.99 -12.63
C LEU A 81 2.06 -0.48 -12.64
N ILE A 82 3.34 -0.08 -12.64
CA ILE A 82 3.71 1.33 -12.78
C ILE A 82 3.28 1.82 -14.17
N TRP A 83 3.61 1.06 -15.22
CA TRP A 83 3.21 1.38 -16.59
C TRP A 83 1.69 1.40 -16.78
N GLU A 84 0.96 0.46 -16.19
CA GLU A 84 -0.50 0.47 -16.18
C GLU A 84 -1.05 1.78 -15.59
N SER A 85 -0.50 2.21 -14.45
CA SER A 85 -0.96 3.45 -13.78
C SER A 85 -0.67 4.69 -14.62
N VAL A 86 0.54 4.81 -15.17
CA VAL A 86 0.94 5.92 -16.05
C VAL A 86 0.05 6.02 -17.29
N LEU A 87 -0.30 4.87 -17.89
CA LEU A 87 -1.14 4.84 -19.09
C LEU A 87 -2.62 5.13 -18.79
N ILE A 88 -3.11 4.75 -17.60
CA ILE A 88 -4.47 5.11 -17.16
C ILE A 88 -4.57 6.63 -16.99
N GLU A 89 -3.59 7.26 -16.34
CA GLU A 89 -3.56 8.72 -16.14
C GLU A 89 -3.47 9.48 -17.47
N ALA A 90 -2.63 9.03 -18.40
CA ALA A 90 -2.51 9.66 -19.72
C ALA A 90 -3.80 9.59 -20.55
N ASN A 91 -4.62 8.55 -20.35
CA ASN A 91 -5.90 8.39 -21.05
C ASN A 91 -7.06 9.18 -20.42
N THR A 92 -6.93 9.68 -19.19
CA THR A 92 -7.99 10.47 -18.55
C THR A 92 -7.98 11.94 -18.95
N ASP A 93 -6.90 12.43 -19.55
CA ASP A 93 -6.73 13.85 -19.93
C ASP A 93 -7.22 14.17 -21.36
N GLU A 94 -7.67 13.17 -22.13
CA GLU A 94 -8.32 13.42 -23.42
C GLU A 94 -9.78 13.87 -23.18
N GLU A 95 -10.01 15.19 -23.18
CA GLU A 95 -11.36 15.77 -23.27
C GLU A 95 -12.13 15.11 -24.44
N PRO A 96 -13.40 14.69 -24.24
CA PRO A 96 -14.20 14.05 -25.27
C PRO A 96 -14.60 15.07 -26.33
N GLY A 97 -13.68 15.37 -27.25
CA GLY A 97 -13.81 16.54 -28.09
C GLY A 97 -12.83 16.62 -29.25
N THR A 98 -12.53 15.52 -29.96
CA THR A 98 -12.19 15.59 -31.40
C THR A 98 -12.26 14.20 -32.03
N LYS A 99 -13.03 14.10 -33.11
CA LYS A 99 -13.08 12.94 -33.99
C LYS A 99 -11.77 12.86 -34.79
N ASP A 100 -11.31 11.63 -35.00
CA ASP A 100 -10.31 11.21 -35.99
C ASP A 100 -8.96 11.94 -35.96
N VAL A 101 -8.16 11.66 -34.92
CA VAL A 101 -6.70 11.82 -35.03
C VAL A 101 -6.12 10.52 -35.57
N ASN A 102 -5.74 10.57 -36.85
CA ASN A 102 -4.92 9.57 -37.51
C ASN A 102 -3.58 9.42 -36.76
N LEU A 103 -3.43 8.33 -36.00
CA LEU A 103 -2.21 7.99 -35.27
C LEU A 103 -1.13 7.45 -36.25
N SER A 104 -0.69 8.31 -37.17
CA SER A 104 0.49 8.07 -38.02
C SER A 104 1.54 9.15 -37.79
N TYR A 105 1.95 9.37 -36.54
CA TYR A 105 3.19 10.09 -36.27
C TYR A 105 3.77 9.73 -34.90
N ILE A 106 4.46 8.58 -34.86
CA ILE A 106 5.59 8.41 -33.96
C ILE A 106 6.76 9.10 -34.67
N PRO A 107 7.53 10.00 -34.02
CA PRO A 107 8.71 10.58 -34.65
C PRO A 107 9.72 9.47 -34.92
N GLN A 108 9.72 8.96 -36.15
CA GLN A 108 10.88 8.27 -36.68
C GLN A 108 12.00 9.30 -36.76
N SER A 109 13.10 9.04 -36.06
CA SER A 109 14.36 9.75 -36.26
C SER A 109 14.74 9.59 -37.74
N ARG A 110 14.50 10.66 -38.50
CA ARG A 110 14.79 10.71 -39.92
C ARG A 110 16.32 10.84 -40.08
N ASN A 111 16.99 9.69 -40.13
CA ASN A 111 18.29 9.57 -40.77
C ASN A 111 18.07 9.82 -42.28
N THR A 112 18.27 11.06 -42.73
CA THR A 112 18.42 11.35 -44.15
C THR A 112 19.83 10.93 -44.56
N SER A 113 19.93 9.76 -45.18
CA SER A 113 21.08 9.40 -46.02
C SER A 113 21.06 10.30 -47.26
N THR A 114 21.78 11.41 -47.19
CA THR A 114 22.26 12.10 -48.38
C THR A 114 23.70 11.63 -48.60
N THR A 115 23.89 10.88 -49.67
CA THR A 115 25.19 10.44 -50.16
C THR A 115 25.99 11.67 -50.57
N THR A 116 26.85 12.14 -49.67
CA THR A 116 28.00 12.96 -50.04
C THR A 116 29.22 12.33 -49.39
N SER A 117 29.99 11.65 -50.22
CA SER A 117 31.31 11.12 -49.93
C SER A 117 32.20 12.24 -49.38
N ASN A 118 32.38 12.28 -48.06
CA ASN A 118 33.51 12.93 -47.42
C ASN A 118 33.84 12.14 -46.15
N SER A 119 35.01 11.52 -46.18
CA SER A 119 35.69 10.90 -45.05
C SER A 119 35.89 11.93 -43.93
N ALA A 120 35.00 11.95 -42.94
CA ALA A 120 35.17 12.74 -41.73
C ALA A 120 35.32 11.81 -40.53
N SER A 121 36.56 11.76 -40.05
CA SER A 121 37.00 11.21 -38.77
C SER A 121 36.00 11.48 -37.64
N LEU A 122 35.64 10.43 -36.90
CA LEU A 122 34.96 10.50 -35.60
C LEU A 122 35.82 11.31 -34.62
N GLY A 123 35.66 12.63 -34.65
CA GLY A 123 36.16 13.52 -33.62
C GLY A 123 35.33 13.34 -32.37
N LEU A 124 35.82 12.54 -31.41
CA LEU A 124 35.46 12.73 -30.02
C LEU A 124 35.78 14.19 -29.67
N THR A 125 34.77 15.04 -29.60
CA THR A 125 34.92 16.34 -28.97
C THR A 125 35.13 16.08 -27.49
N THR A 126 36.39 16.05 -27.08
CA THR A 126 36.79 16.10 -25.68
C THR A 126 36.14 17.35 -25.09
N LEU A 127 35.05 17.15 -24.33
CA LEU A 127 34.46 18.21 -23.53
C LEU A 127 35.58 18.78 -22.66
N ASN A 128 35.80 20.08 -22.77
CA ASN A 128 36.78 20.78 -21.96
C ASN A 128 36.44 20.49 -20.48
N LEU A 129 37.43 20.06 -19.71
CA LEU A 129 37.30 19.74 -18.29
C LEU A 129 36.64 20.88 -17.50
N ASP A 130 36.91 22.12 -17.91
CA ASP A 130 36.30 23.32 -17.32
C ASP A 130 34.78 23.39 -17.57
N GLU A 131 34.32 22.96 -18.75
CA GLU A 131 32.89 22.94 -19.09
C GLU A 131 32.16 21.85 -18.29
N LEU A 132 32.81 20.70 -18.08
CA LEU A 132 32.28 19.63 -17.25
C LEU A 132 32.18 20.05 -15.78
N ASN A 133 33.23 20.67 -15.24
CA ASN A 133 33.25 21.17 -13.87
C ASN A 133 32.18 22.24 -13.64
N ASN A 134 31.97 23.15 -14.60
CA ASN A 134 30.90 24.14 -14.52
C ASN A 134 29.49 23.52 -14.54
N LYS A 135 29.31 22.42 -15.28
CA LYS A 135 28.04 21.66 -15.28
C LYS A 135 27.80 20.95 -13.95
N ILE A 136 28.84 20.37 -13.35
CA ILE A 136 28.77 19.72 -12.03
C ILE A 136 28.38 20.74 -10.95
N ASN A 137 29.08 21.88 -10.89
CA ASN A 137 28.79 22.93 -9.90
C ASN A 137 27.35 23.45 -10.00
N ARG A 138 26.79 23.57 -11.21
CA ARG A 138 25.38 23.97 -11.41
C ARG A 138 24.39 22.93 -10.90
N VAL A 139 24.70 21.64 -11.01
CA VAL A 139 23.84 20.56 -10.51
C VAL A 139 23.89 20.53 -8.99
N GLU A 140 25.07 20.62 -8.38
CA GLU A 140 25.24 20.66 -6.93
C GLU A 140 24.48 21.84 -6.31
N GLN A 141 24.60 23.04 -6.90
CA GLN A 141 23.86 24.22 -6.44
C GLN A 141 22.34 24.04 -6.53
N LYS A 142 21.83 23.35 -7.57
CA LYS A 142 20.41 23.00 -7.68
C LYS A 142 19.98 22.00 -6.60
N CYS A 143 20.80 21.00 -6.32
CA CYS A 143 20.54 20.03 -5.25
C CYS A 143 20.51 20.71 -3.87
N ASP A 144 21.45 21.61 -3.58
CA ASP A 144 21.48 22.35 -2.32
C ASP A 144 20.24 23.24 -2.13
N ASN A 145 19.76 23.88 -3.21
CA ASN A 145 18.53 24.66 -3.16
C ASN A 145 17.31 23.76 -2.89
N ILE A 146 17.22 22.61 -3.55
CA ILE A 146 16.15 21.62 -3.29
C ILE A 146 16.20 21.11 -1.84
N ILE A 147 17.39 20.85 -1.31
CA ILE A 147 17.58 20.39 0.08
C ILE A 147 17.15 21.49 1.07
N LYS A 148 17.48 22.76 0.81
CA LYS A 148 17.05 23.90 1.63
C LYS A 148 15.53 24.10 1.57
N ASP A 149 14.92 23.99 0.41
CA ASP A 149 13.48 24.11 0.24
C ASP A 149 12.75 22.96 0.97
N ASN A 150 13.32 21.75 0.95
CA ASN A 150 12.80 20.60 1.70
C ASN A 150 13.03 20.66 3.22
N ALA A 151 14.07 21.38 3.69
CA ALA A 151 14.28 21.60 5.12
C ALA A 151 13.12 22.42 5.73
N GLY A 152 12.60 23.41 4.99
CA GLY A 152 11.39 24.14 5.37
C GLY A 152 10.15 23.24 5.42
N ILE A 153 10.03 22.27 4.51
CA ILE A 153 8.93 21.29 4.54
C ILE A 153 8.99 20.43 5.79
N LYS A 154 10.20 19.98 6.20
CA LYS A 154 10.35 19.19 7.43
C LYS A 154 9.94 19.98 8.67
N GLU A 155 10.35 21.24 8.78
CA GLU A 155 9.95 22.10 9.89
C GLU A 155 8.43 22.34 9.91
N VAL A 156 7.81 22.54 8.75
CA VAL A 156 6.35 22.65 8.60
C VAL A 156 5.65 21.36 9.04
N LEU A 157 6.16 20.20 8.64
CA LEU A 157 5.61 18.90 9.04
C LEU A 157 5.76 18.65 10.54
N ASP A 158 6.92 18.97 11.13
CA ASP A 158 7.16 18.85 12.58
C ASP A 158 6.21 19.78 13.37
N ASN A 159 5.96 20.99 12.84
CA ASN A 159 5.01 21.94 13.43
C ASN A 159 3.55 21.46 13.28
N ILE A 160 3.18 20.87 12.13
CA ILE A 160 1.87 20.24 11.93
C ILE A 160 1.70 19.06 12.88
N GLU A 161 2.72 18.22 13.05
CA GLU A 161 2.67 17.08 13.98
C GLU A 161 2.48 17.55 15.43
N LYS A 162 3.27 18.55 15.87
CA LYS A 162 3.12 19.16 17.20
C LYS A 162 1.72 19.75 17.40
N LEU A 163 1.19 20.43 16.39
CA LEU A 163 -0.16 21.00 16.43
C LEU A 163 -1.23 19.90 16.54
N ILE A 164 -1.13 18.84 15.73
CA ILE A 164 -2.04 17.69 15.79
C ILE A 164 -1.98 17.01 17.15
N ARG A 165 -0.78 16.79 17.70
CA ARG A 165 -0.60 16.20 19.04
C ARG A 165 -1.20 17.07 20.13
N SER A 166 -0.96 18.38 20.12
CA SER A 166 -1.55 19.31 21.09
C SER A 166 -3.08 19.31 21.03
N GLN A 167 -3.66 19.32 19.82
CA GLN A 167 -5.11 19.28 19.63
C GLN A 167 -5.73 17.94 20.05
N LEU A 168 -5.07 16.82 19.76
CA LEU A 168 -5.52 15.49 20.20
C LEU A 168 -5.42 15.33 21.73
N GLN A 169 -4.36 15.84 22.36
CA GLN A 169 -4.17 15.77 23.81
C GLN A 169 -5.25 16.56 24.57
N HIS A 170 -5.72 17.67 24.02
CA HIS A 170 -6.77 18.50 24.63
C HIS A 170 -8.20 18.00 24.38
N HIS A 171 -8.41 17.18 23.35
CA HIS A 171 -9.75 16.73 22.95
C HIS A 171 -10.06 15.26 23.24
N ILE A 172 -9.05 14.42 23.52
CA ILE A 172 -9.28 13.03 23.91
C ILE A 172 -9.29 12.96 25.44
N GLU A 173 -10.48 13.01 26.04
CA GLU A 173 -10.68 12.51 27.40
C GLU A 173 -10.34 11.00 27.42
N PRO A 174 -9.59 10.50 28.42
CA PRO A 174 -9.14 9.10 28.47
C PRO A 174 -10.27 8.04 28.56
N GLU A 175 -11.54 8.45 28.68
CA GLU A 175 -12.69 7.54 28.76
C GLU A 175 -13.07 6.84 27.44
N ILE A 176 -12.45 7.17 26.30
CA ILE A 176 -12.91 6.69 24.98
C ILE A 176 -12.23 5.36 24.54
N LEU A 177 -11.31 4.79 25.31
CA LEU A 177 -10.54 3.61 24.88
C LEU A 177 -11.10 2.24 25.28
N ASP A 178 -12.32 2.16 25.83
CA ASP A 178 -12.96 0.89 26.18
C ASP A 178 -14.35 0.75 25.54
N CYS A 179 -14.39 0.65 24.21
CA CYS A 179 -15.62 0.57 23.42
C CYS A 179 -15.68 -0.71 22.57
N THR A 180 -15.28 -1.86 23.13
CA THR A 180 -15.33 -3.13 22.38
C THR A 180 -16.51 -4.03 22.67
N ASP A 181 -17.31 -3.81 23.71
CA ASP A 181 -18.55 -4.57 23.90
C ASP A 181 -19.61 -3.73 24.65
N PHE A 182 -20.89 -3.98 24.33
CA PHE A 182 -22.12 -3.29 24.75
C PHE A 182 -22.68 -2.21 23.82
N ALA A 183 -24.00 -2.29 23.63
CA ALA A 183 -24.80 -1.39 22.81
C ALA A 183 -24.62 0.07 23.24
N ILE A 184 -23.72 0.77 22.54
CA ILE A 184 -23.38 2.17 22.83
C ILE A 184 -24.65 3.03 22.71
N PRO A 185 -25.05 3.74 23.79
CA PRO A 185 -26.18 4.67 23.75
C PRO A 185 -25.99 5.72 22.65
N ASN A 186 -27.05 6.07 21.93
CA ASN A 186 -27.01 7.03 20.81
C ASN A 186 -26.37 8.38 21.16
N GLN A 187 -26.34 8.77 22.44
CA GLN A 187 -25.70 10.01 22.89
C GLN A 187 -24.16 9.96 22.81
N VAL A 188 -23.54 8.81 23.12
CA VAL A 188 -22.07 8.65 23.05
C VAL A 188 -21.61 8.66 21.59
N LYS A 189 -22.35 8.00 20.68
CA LYS A 189 -22.09 8.05 19.23
C LYS A 189 -22.13 9.48 18.69
N LYS A 190 -23.09 10.31 19.15
CA LYS A 190 -23.19 11.72 18.75
C LYS A 190 -21.99 12.55 19.26
N LYS A 191 -21.52 12.32 20.50
CA LYS A 191 -20.35 13.02 21.07
C LYS A 191 -19.07 12.65 20.29
N SER A 192 -18.83 11.36 20.02
CA SER A 192 -17.67 10.92 19.24
C SER A 192 -17.69 11.41 17.79
N PHE A 193 -18.87 11.44 17.15
CA PHE A 193 -19.02 11.97 15.80
C PHE A 193 -18.79 13.49 15.73
N SER A 194 -19.26 14.23 16.73
CA SER A 194 -19.00 15.67 16.87
C SER A 194 -17.50 15.98 16.98
N MET A 195 -16.74 15.22 17.77
CA MET A 195 -15.28 15.38 17.85
C MET A 195 -14.59 15.08 16.52
N LEU A 196 -15.04 14.04 15.80
CA LEU A 196 -14.49 13.68 14.49
C LEU A 196 -14.72 14.81 13.46
N VAL A 197 -15.89 15.45 13.47
CA VAL A 197 -16.18 16.60 12.59
C VAL A 197 -15.25 17.77 12.90
N GLY A 198 -15.01 18.08 14.18
CA GLY A 198 -14.06 19.11 14.60
C GLY A 198 -12.64 18.81 14.11
N PHE A 199 -12.20 17.56 14.29
CA PHE A 199 -10.90 17.10 13.80
C PHE A 199 -10.77 17.23 12.26
N LEU A 200 -11.76 16.74 11.50
CA LEU A 200 -11.74 16.79 10.03
C LEU A 200 -11.67 18.23 9.52
N LYS A 201 -12.37 19.15 10.18
CA LYS A 201 -12.32 20.58 9.85
C LYS A 201 -10.94 21.17 10.11
N SER A 202 -10.34 20.90 11.27
CA SER A 202 -8.98 21.36 11.58
C SER A 202 -7.94 20.79 10.62
N PHE A 203 -8.03 19.49 10.30
CA PHE A 203 -7.13 18.85 9.32
C PHE A 203 -7.29 19.47 7.93
N THR A 204 -8.52 19.75 7.50
CA THR A 204 -8.78 20.42 6.22
C THR A 204 -8.15 21.80 6.18
N GLN A 205 -8.29 22.60 7.24
CA GLN A 205 -7.65 23.92 7.32
C GLN A 205 -6.12 23.86 7.26
N ILE A 206 -5.52 22.80 7.81
CA ILE A 206 -4.07 22.58 7.70
C ILE A 206 -3.72 22.26 6.25
N MET A 207 -4.47 21.35 5.62
CA MET A 207 -4.21 20.94 4.24
C MET A 207 -4.47 22.07 3.23
N GLU A 208 -5.49 22.91 3.44
CA GLU A 208 -5.77 24.11 2.63
C GLU A 208 -4.60 25.11 2.64
N LYS A 209 -3.83 25.16 3.74
CA LYS A 209 -2.62 26.00 3.81
C LYS A 209 -1.44 25.42 3.04
N VAL A 210 -1.40 24.09 2.87
CA VAL A 210 -0.35 23.38 2.12
C VAL A 210 -0.69 23.34 0.63
N ASP A 211 -1.97 23.11 0.31
CA ASP A 211 -2.53 23.07 -1.02
C ASP A 211 -3.88 23.78 -1.02
N CYS A 212 -3.94 24.97 -1.65
CA CYS A 212 -5.14 25.79 -1.66
C CYS A 212 -6.31 25.20 -2.46
N LYS A 213 -6.07 24.13 -3.23
CA LYS A 213 -7.12 23.38 -3.92
C LYS A 213 -7.70 22.28 -3.05
N TRP A 214 -7.08 21.98 -1.91
CA TRP A 214 -7.51 20.91 -1.03
C TRP A 214 -8.87 21.22 -0.40
N THR A 215 -9.81 20.29 -0.50
CA THR A 215 -11.19 20.47 -0.04
C THR A 215 -11.53 19.58 1.15
N ILE A 216 -12.59 19.93 1.89
CA ILE A 216 -13.15 19.07 2.95
C ILE A 216 -13.53 17.67 2.41
N THR A 217 -13.99 17.59 1.16
CA THR A 217 -14.35 16.34 0.48
C THR A 217 -13.12 15.44 0.29
N GLU A 218 -11.98 16.02 -0.06
CA GLU A 218 -10.71 15.30 -0.19
C GLU A 218 -10.17 14.87 1.17
N THR A 219 -10.29 15.70 2.21
CA THR A 219 -10.02 15.31 3.59
C THR A 219 -10.87 14.10 4.00
N GLU A 220 -12.18 14.14 3.77
CA GLU A 220 -13.05 13.02 4.08
C GLU A 220 -12.67 11.75 3.31
N LYS A 221 -12.39 11.88 2.01
CA LYS A 221 -11.96 10.76 1.17
C LYS A 221 -10.64 10.18 1.68
N PHE A 222 -9.67 11.03 2.04
CA PHE A 222 -8.41 10.62 2.64
C PHE A 222 -8.65 9.87 3.96
N PHE A 223 -9.47 10.40 4.86
CA PHE A 223 -9.80 9.75 6.13
C PHE A 223 -10.49 8.39 5.94
N LYS A 224 -11.49 8.31 5.06
CA LYS A 224 -12.21 7.07 4.76
C LYS A 224 -11.28 6.02 4.13
N THR A 225 -10.46 6.42 3.17
CA THR A 225 -9.63 5.48 2.39
C THR A 225 -8.32 5.10 3.05
N LYS A 226 -7.72 5.99 3.84
CA LYS A 226 -6.42 5.78 4.48
C LYS A 226 -6.52 5.55 5.98
N LEU A 227 -7.36 6.27 6.73
CA LEU A 227 -7.44 6.04 8.18
C LEU A 227 -8.41 4.90 8.53
N LEU A 228 -9.64 4.94 8.02
CA LEU A 228 -10.70 3.99 8.37
C LEU A 228 -10.53 2.63 7.69
N LYS A 229 -10.08 2.59 6.43
CA LYS A 229 -9.80 1.32 5.75
C LYS A 229 -8.79 0.46 6.53
N PHE A 230 -7.82 1.09 7.17
CA PHE A 230 -6.82 0.40 7.99
C PHE A 230 -7.19 0.31 9.47
N SER A 231 -8.24 0.97 9.96
CA SER A 231 -8.67 0.80 11.36
C SER A 231 -9.22 -0.61 11.58
N VAL A 232 -10.10 -1.08 10.69
CA VAL A 232 -10.65 -2.44 10.72
C VAL A 232 -9.55 -3.50 10.58
N GLN A 233 -8.54 -3.24 9.75
CA GLN A 233 -7.41 -4.16 9.61
C GLN A 233 -6.52 -4.17 10.87
N ARG A 234 -6.30 -3.01 11.49
CA ARG A 234 -5.54 -2.91 12.76
C ARG A 234 -6.26 -3.60 13.91
N GLU A 235 -7.58 -3.47 13.98
CA GLU A 235 -8.42 -4.17 14.97
C GLU A 235 -8.35 -5.69 14.80
N LYS A 236 -8.47 -6.20 13.57
CA LYS A 236 -8.30 -7.64 13.29
C LYS A 236 -6.93 -8.16 13.69
N VAL A 237 -5.87 -7.38 13.43
CA VAL A 237 -4.50 -7.74 13.84
C VAL A 237 -4.35 -7.70 15.37
N ALA A 238 -4.98 -6.73 16.05
CA ALA A 238 -4.98 -6.65 17.50
C ALA A 238 -5.70 -7.85 18.14
N LEU A 239 -6.90 -8.20 17.65
CA LEU A 239 -7.65 -9.38 18.08
C LEU A 239 -6.86 -10.67 17.87
N ALA A 240 -6.27 -10.87 16.69
CA ALA A 240 -5.45 -12.04 16.40
C ALA A 240 -4.22 -12.14 17.32
N LYS A 241 -3.61 -11.01 17.70
CA LYS A 241 -2.52 -10.98 18.68
C LYS A 241 -3.01 -11.36 20.08
N MET A 242 -4.17 -10.87 20.49
CA MET A 242 -4.77 -11.21 21.78
C MET A 242 -5.17 -12.68 21.87
N GLU A 243 -5.77 -13.24 20.82
CA GLU A 243 -6.10 -14.67 20.75
C GLU A 243 -4.85 -15.54 20.80
N LYS A 244 -3.78 -15.17 20.08
CA LYS A 244 -2.50 -15.86 20.15
C LYS A 244 -1.88 -15.78 21.55
N ALA A 245 -1.98 -14.64 22.22
CA ALA A 245 -1.52 -14.48 23.59
C ALA A 245 -2.31 -15.37 24.57
N LYS A 246 -3.65 -15.42 24.43
CA LYS A 246 -4.51 -16.32 25.23
C LYS A 246 -4.16 -17.79 25.02
N GLY A 247 -3.95 -18.23 23.78
CA GLY A 247 -3.55 -19.61 23.48
C GLY A 247 -2.18 -20.00 24.05
N LEU A 248 -1.24 -19.05 24.15
CA LEU A 248 0.05 -19.28 24.79
C LEU A 248 -0.07 -19.42 26.32
N ILE A 249 -0.99 -18.70 26.95
CA ILE A 249 -1.26 -18.79 28.39
C ILE A 249 -1.88 -20.15 28.71
N LEU A 250 -2.91 -20.57 27.99
CA LEU A 250 -3.57 -21.88 28.14
C LEU A 250 -2.60 -23.06 27.95
N ASN A 251 -1.67 -22.97 26.99
CA ASN A 251 -0.66 -24.00 26.78
C ASN A 251 0.42 -24.03 27.87
N LYS A 252 0.68 -22.90 28.53
CA LYS A 252 1.62 -22.83 29.65
C LYS A 252 1.00 -23.46 30.91
N GLU A 253 -0.26 -23.15 31.20
CA GLU A 253 -1.01 -23.72 32.33
C GLU A 253 -1.18 -25.24 32.18
N ASN A 254 -1.48 -25.73 30.97
CA ASN A 254 -1.56 -27.18 30.72
C ASN A 254 -0.20 -27.89 30.86
N LYS A 255 0.91 -27.19 30.64
CA LYS A 255 2.26 -27.76 30.81
C LYS A 255 2.66 -27.81 32.28
N GLU A 256 2.35 -26.77 33.05
CA GLU A 256 2.54 -26.75 34.51
C GLU A 256 1.66 -27.80 35.22
N ASN A 257 0.39 -27.95 34.81
CA ASN A 257 -0.49 -28.98 35.39
C ASN A 257 -0.04 -30.42 35.05
N LYS A 258 0.54 -30.65 33.87
CA LYS A 258 1.11 -31.96 33.51
C LYS A 258 2.36 -32.30 34.34
N GLU A 259 3.18 -31.31 34.65
CA GLU A 259 4.40 -31.47 35.45
C GLU A 259 4.10 -31.69 36.94
N ILE A 260 2.95 -31.19 37.44
CA ILE A 260 2.44 -31.48 38.78
C ILE A 260 1.87 -32.91 38.86
N THR A 261 1.22 -33.39 37.78
CA THR A 261 0.61 -34.74 37.77
C THR A 261 1.68 -35.84 37.73
N GLU A 262 2.79 -35.64 37.01
CA GLU A 262 3.90 -36.62 36.95
C GLU A 262 4.74 -36.67 38.26
N ASN A 263 4.69 -35.64 39.10
CA ASN A 263 5.38 -35.64 40.40
C ASN A 263 4.49 -36.13 41.57
N THR A 264 3.20 -36.37 41.36
CA THR A 264 2.26 -36.81 42.40
C THR A 264 2.10 -38.34 42.46
N GLU A 265 2.62 -39.10 41.50
CA GLU A 265 2.59 -40.59 41.51
C GLU A 265 3.68 -41.26 42.38
N MET A 266 4.44 -40.51 43.18
CA MET A 266 5.49 -41.08 44.07
C MET A 266 5.34 -40.84 45.57
N THR A 267 4.15 -40.45 46.05
CA THR A 267 3.87 -40.47 47.49
C THR A 267 2.41 -40.80 47.78
N GLU A 268 2.07 -42.09 47.72
CA GLU A 268 1.01 -42.63 48.58
C GLU A 268 1.53 -42.61 50.02
N THR A 269 0.99 -41.75 50.87
CA THR A 269 0.36 -42.13 52.15
C THR A 269 -0.38 -40.93 52.76
N THR A 270 -1.69 -41.11 52.89
CA THR A 270 -2.49 -40.75 54.08
C THR A 270 -2.98 -39.30 54.27
N GLU A 271 -4.33 -39.23 54.20
CA GLU A 271 -5.28 -38.41 54.96
C GLU A 271 -5.83 -37.08 54.42
N MET A 272 -7.16 -37.03 54.57
CA MET A 272 -8.16 -36.05 54.15
C MET A 272 -7.90 -34.63 54.64
N ASN A 273 -8.19 -33.63 53.80
CA ASN A 273 -9.08 -32.53 54.20
C ASN A 273 -9.65 -31.76 53.00
N GLU A 274 -10.95 -31.47 53.04
CA GLU A 274 -11.70 -30.71 52.04
C GLU A 274 -11.58 -29.19 52.27
N ASN A 275 -11.78 -28.46 51.17
CA ASN A 275 -12.15 -27.04 51.07
C ASN A 275 -11.04 -26.01 51.27
N THR A 276 -10.54 -25.42 50.16
CA THR A 276 -10.39 -23.96 49.94
C THR A 276 -9.92 -23.72 48.51
N GLU A 277 -10.84 -23.63 47.54
CA GLU A 277 -10.47 -23.33 46.14
C GLU A 277 -11.57 -22.46 45.48
N MET A 278 -11.64 -21.18 45.87
CA MET A 278 -12.35 -20.18 45.06
C MET A 278 -11.92 -18.72 45.28
N THR A 279 -10.98 -18.43 46.20
CA THR A 279 -10.62 -17.05 46.56
C THR A 279 -9.32 -16.54 45.92
N GLU A 280 -8.49 -17.39 45.33
CA GLU A 280 -7.14 -17.03 44.90
C GLU A 280 -7.07 -16.46 43.46
N ASN A 281 -8.00 -16.83 42.59
CA ASN A 281 -8.03 -16.37 41.19
C ASN A 281 -8.40 -14.88 41.02
N ASN A 282 -9.12 -14.29 41.97
CA ASN A 282 -9.45 -12.86 41.90
C ASN A 282 -8.26 -11.96 42.23
N ASN A 283 -7.35 -12.42 43.10
CA ASN A 283 -6.20 -11.62 43.54
C ASN A 283 -5.10 -11.53 42.47
N ILE A 284 -4.93 -12.58 41.67
CA ILE A 284 -3.91 -12.62 40.60
C ILE A 284 -4.29 -11.69 39.44
N THR A 285 -5.59 -11.61 39.12
CA THR A 285 -6.10 -10.75 38.04
C THR A 285 -5.89 -9.26 38.37
N GLU A 286 -6.09 -8.86 39.63
CA GLU A 286 -5.87 -7.49 40.10
C GLU A 286 -4.39 -7.08 40.08
N ILE A 287 -3.48 -8.00 40.41
CA ILE A 287 -2.03 -7.77 40.39
C ILE A 287 -1.51 -7.55 38.96
N ILE A 288 -2.06 -8.27 37.97
CA ILE A 288 -1.64 -8.14 36.56
C ILE A 288 -2.10 -6.81 35.96
N ILE A 289 -3.33 -6.38 36.25
CA ILE A 289 -3.87 -5.10 35.78
C ILE A 289 -3.05 -3.93 36.33
N ASN A 290 -2.76 -3.93 37.63
CA ASN A 290 -1.99 -2.85 38.26
C ASN A 290 -0.56 -2.73 37.71
N ARG A 291 0.08 -3.85 37.34
CA ARG A 291 1.45 -3.88 36.80
C ARG A 291 1.54 -3.42 35.34
N LEU A 292 0.46 -3.55 34.58
CA LEU A 292 0.38 -3.07 33.19
C LEU A 292 0.15 -1.56 33.14
N PHE A 293 -0.63 -1.01 34.08
CA PHE A 293 -0.87 0.44 34.14
C PHE A 293 0.31 1.27 34.67
N SER A 294 1.16 0.72 35.56
CA SER A 294 2.33 1.45 36.06
C SER A 294 3.46 1.61 35.01
N LYS A 295 3.47 0.80 33.95
CA LYS A 295 4.45 0.91 32.85
C LYS A 295 4.07 1.90 31.75
N ALA A 296 2.84 2.41 31.75
CA ALA A 296 2.36 3.37 30.76
C ALA A 296 2.63 4.84 31.17
N HIS A 297 3.14 5.08 32.38
CA HIS A 297 3.36 6.42 32.94
C HIS A 297 4.83 6.79 33.24
N ASN A 298 5.80 6.07 32.64
CA ASN A 298 7.20 6.49 32.61
C ASN A 298 7.66 6.72 31.17
#